data_AF-A0A2V9NSW9-F1
#
_entry.id   AF-A0A2V9NSW9-F1
#
_cell.length_a   1.000
_cell.length_b   1.000
_cell.length_c   1.000
_cell.angle_alpha   90.00
_cell.angle_beta   90.00
_cell.angle_gamma   90.00
#
_symmetry.space_group_name_H-M   'P 1'
#
loop_
_entity.id
_entity.type
_entity.pdbx_description
1 polymer ?
#
loop_
_entity_poly.entity_id
_entity_poly.type
_entity_poly.pdbx_seq_one_letter_code
_entity_poly.pdbx_strand_id
1 'polypeptide(L)' 'MFGGDYSVFIALESGKGKELWRFNTGMQIAASPITYLVDGKQQITLVAGMTVLTFSLDGK' A
#
# COMPACT_ATOMS: atom_id res chain seq x y z
N MET A 1 9.05 -1.16 -3.14
CA MET A 1 8.75 0.23 -2.70
C MET A 1 7.24 0.42 -2.75
N PHE A 2 6.67 1.19 -1.84
CA PHE A 2 5.24 1.52 -1.81
C PHE A 2 5.05 3.01 -2.06
N GLY A 3 4.04 3.37 -2.84
CA GLY A 3 3.74 4.76 -3.17
C GLY A 3 2.32 4.91 -3.69
N GLY A 4 1.86 6.13 -3.89
CA GLY A 4 0.53 6.37 -4.44
C GLY A 4 0.39 7.77 -5.00
N ASP A 5 -0.63 7.95 -5.85
CA ASP A 5 -1.04 9.22 -6.42
C ASP A 5 -2.57 9.32 -6.41
N TYR A 6 -3.09 10.47 -6.01
CA TYR A 6 -4.51 10.77 -5.79
C TYR A 6 -5.27 9.62 -5.12
N SER A 7 -5.89 8.71 -5.88
CA SER A 7 -6.63 7.55 -5.35
C SER A 7 -5.95 6.19 -5.57
N VAL A 8 -4.82 6.15 -6.26
CA VAL A 8 -4.13 4.92 -6.63
C VAL A 8 -2.98 4.65 -5.67
N PHE A 9 -2.97 3.46 -5.09
CA PHE A 9 -1.86 2.92 -4.32
C PHE A 9 -1.14 1.83 -5.14
N ILE A 10 0.19 1.87 -5.21
CA ILE A 10 1.02 0.95 -6.00
C ILE A 10 2.16 0.36 -5.18
N ALA A 11 2.57 -0.86 -5.58
CA ALA A 11 3.79 -1.50 -5.13
C ALA A 11 4.73 -1.71 -6.32
N LEU A 12 6.01 -1.37 -6.13
CA LEU A 12 7.06 -1.44 -7.15
C LEU A 12 8.20 -2.40 -6.73
N GLU A 13 8.78 -3.09 -7.70
CA GLU A 13 10.04 -3.84 -7.55
C GLU A 13 11.16 -2.88 -7.13
N SER A 14 11.91 -3.24 -6.08
CA SER A 14 13.04 -2.45 -5.62
C SER A 14 14.13 -2.39 -6.70
N GLY A 15 14.66 -1.21 -6.97
CA GLY A 15 15.75 -0.98 -7.92
C GLY A 15 15.33 -0.82 -9.38
N LYS A 16 14.33 -1.57 -9.87
CA LYS A 16 13.84 -1.45 -11.26
C LYS A 16 12.62 -0.55 -11.41
N GLY A 17 11.86 -0.32 -10.33
CA GLY A 17 10.64 0.49 -10.37
C GLY A 17 9.50 -0.15 -11.17
N LYS A 18 9.58 -1.45 -11.50
CA LYS A 18 8.51 -2.17 -12.19
C LYS A 18 7.31 -2.30 -11.26
N GLU A 19 6.11 -1.97 -11.76
CA GLU A 19 4.87 -2.18 -11.01
C GLU A 19 4.62 -3.68 -10.76
N LEU A 20 4.41 -4.03 -9.49
CA LEU A 20 4.07 -5.38 -9.04
C LEU A 20 2.58 -5.51 -8.75
N TRP A 21 1.98 -4.44 -8.24
CA TRP A 21 0.59 -4.41 -7.83
C TRP A 21 0.05 -2.99 -7.77
N ARG A 22 -1.27 -2.86 -7.94
CA ARG A 22 -2.00 -1.60 -7.96
C ARG A 22 -3.38 -1.79 -7.36
N PHE A 23 -3.83 -0.77 -6.62
CA PHE A 23 -5.17 -0.71 -6.06
C PHE A 23 -5.72 0.70 -6.13
N ASN A 24 -6.96 0.84 -6.60
CA ASN A 24 -7.68 2.10 -6.52
C ASN A 24 -8.47 2.14 -5.21
N THR A 25 -8.09 3.05 -4.33
CA THR A 25 -8.72 3.25 -3.02
C THR A 25 -10.10 3.93 -3.11
N GLY A 26 -10.46 4.47 -4.29
CA GLY A 26 -11.72 5.17 -4.54
C GLY A 26 -11.80 6.58 -3.92
N MET A 27 -10.82 6.97 -3.10
CA MET A 27 -10.75 8.27 -2.43
C MET A 27 -9.31 8.79 -2.44
N GLN A 28 -9.10 10.06 -2.10
CA GLN A 28 -7.75 10.60 -2.00
C GLN A 28 -6.97 9.92 -0.87
N ILE A 29 -5.73 9.49 -1.14
CA ILE A 29 -4.78 9.03 -0.14
C ILE A 29 -4.39 10.24 0.71
N ALA A 30 -4.82 10.24 1.97
CA ALA A 30 -4.70 11.38 2.88
C ALA A 30 -3.36 11.40 3.64
N ALA A 31 -2.68 10.25 3.72
CA ALA A 31 -1.41 10.11 4.43
C ALA A 31 -0.50 9.07 3.78
N SER A 32 0.81 9.22 3.99
CA SER A 32 1.80 8.23 3.53
C SER A 32 1.53 6.85 4.14
N PRO A 33 1.72 5.76 3.36
CA PRO A 33 1.55 4.41 3.87
C PRO A 33 2.65 4.06 4.87
N ILE A 34 2.31 3.23 5.85
CA ILE A 34 3.25 2.61 6.80
C ILE A 34 3.23 1.09 6.67
N THR A 35 4.30 0.43 7.10
CA THR A 35 4.38 -1.03 7.15
C THR A 35 4.85 -1.51 8.51
N TYR A 36 4.33 -2.65 8.95
CA TYR A 36 4.63 -3.30 10.22
C TYR A 36 4.35 -4.80 10.14
N LEU A 37 4.75 -5.56 11.15
CA LEU A 37 4.49 -7.00 11.24
C LEU A 37 3.36 -7.27 12.24
N VAL A 38 2.44 -8.17 11.88
CA VAL A 38 1.46 -8.78 12.79
C VAL A 38 1.58 -10.29 12.63
N ASP A 39 1.92 -11.00 13.70
CA ASP A 39 2.16 -12.45 13.70
C ASP A 39 3.12 -12.91 12.60
N GLY A 40 4.19 -12.14 12.37
CA GLY A 40 5.20 -12.42 11.35
C GLY A 40 4.77 -12.10 9.91
N LYS A 41 3.54 -11.64 9.68
CA LYS A 41 3.07 -11.20 8.35
C LYS A 41 3.21 -9.70 8.16
N GLN A 42 3.76 -9.30 7.01
CA GLN A 42 3.89 -7.89 6.66
C GLN A 42 2.52 -7.29 6.32
N GLN A 43 2.20 -6.23 7.05
CA GLN A 43 1.02 -5.40 6.85
C GLN A 43 1.44 -4.06 6.26
N ILE A 44 0.55 -3.50 5.45
CA ILE A 44 0.66 -2.17 4.88
C ILE A 44 -0.62 -1.43 5.20
N THR A 45 -0.54 -0.31 5.88
CA THR A 45 -1.71 0.50 6.25
C THR A 45 -1.58 1.91 5.67
N LEU A 46 -2.70 2.42 5.15
CA LEU A 46 -2.83 3.79 4.69
C LEU A 46 -4.22 4.36 5.01
N VAL A 47 -4.35 5.67 4.91
CA VAL A 47 -5.62 6.39 5.04
C VAL A 47 -6.05 6.90 3.67
N ALA A 48 -7.25 6.51 3.24
CA ALA A 48 -7.91 7.02 2.03
C ALA A 48 -9.21 7.72 2.45
N GLY A 49 -9.30 9.03 2.22
CA GLY A 49 -10.36 9.86 2.78
C GLY A 49 -10.42 9.75 4.29
N MET A 50 -11.53 9.20 4.81
CA MET A 50 -11.75 8.95 6.25
C MET A 50 -11.63 7.45 6.61
N THR A 51 -11.16 6.62 5.69
CA THR A 51 -11.10 5.16 5.85
C THR A 51 -9.66 4.69 6.02
N VAL A 52 -9.43 3.81 6.98
CA VAL A 52 -8.16 3.08 7.13
C VAL A 52 -8.23 1.79 6.33
N LEU A 53 -7.30 1.61 5.40
CA LEU A 53 -7.13 0.38 4.62
C LEU A 53 -5.88 -0.34 5.08
N THR A 54 -5.97 -1.65 5.31
CA THR A 54 -4.82 -2.50 5.64
C THR A 54 -4.75 -3.69 4.68
N PHE A 55 -3.58 -3.89 4.09
CA PHE A 55 -3.28 -5.02 3.20
C PHE A 55 -2.25 -5.93 3.84
N SER A 56 -2.48 -7.24 3.77
CA SER A 56 -1.50 -8.26 4.15
C SER A 56 -0.76 -8.77 2.92
N LEU A 57 0.56 -8.88 3.02
CA LEU A 57 1.37 -9.59 2.03
C LEU A 57 1.39 -11.07 2.38
N ASP A 58 0.67 -11.88 1.60
CA ASP A 58 0.86 -13.32 1.65
C ASP A 58 2.08 -13.68 0.78
N GLY A 59 3.10 -14.26 1.41
CA GLY A 59 4.30 -14.74 0.71
C GLY A 59 3.96 -15.97 -0.12
N LYS A 60 3.60 -15.77 -1.37
CA LYS A 60 3.48 -16.84 -2.36
C LYS A 60 4.19 -16.47 -3.65
#